data_AF-A0A259MDK4-F1
#
_entry.id   AF-A0A259MDK4-F1
#
_cell.length_a   1.000
_cell.length_b   1.000
_cell.length_c   1.000
_cell.angle_alpha   90.00
_cell.angle_beta   90.00
_cell.angle_gamma   90.00
#
_symmetry.space_group_name_H-M   'P 1'
#
loop_
_entity.id
_entity.type
_entity.pdbx_description
1 polymer ?
#
loop_
_entity_poly.entity_id
_entity_poly.type
_entity_poly.pdbx_seq_one_letter_code
_entity_poly.pdbx_strand_id
1 'polypeptide(L)'
;MIPRRLFLAGAAALPLAGIAAPALSASALGCVALNDRIVSDDNPALRVARLLIDRFGVDFRRGIDFESFISAIEASDQPVALAGGGTEPRYRIHGDLPAFETPLDELTALLGAMQGTATFNGERWFIAAGVA
;
A
#
# COMPACT_ATOMS: atom_id res chain seq x y z
N MET A 1 -30.72 15.12 -11.99
CA MET A 1 -29.30 15.49 -12.20
C MET A 1 -28.88 16.39 -11.05
N ILE A 2 -28.12 15.87 -10.09
CA ILE A 2 -27.66 16.60 -8.90
C ILE A 2 -26.13 16.47 -8.86
N PRO A 3 -25.35 17.57 -8.81
CA PRO A 3 -23.90 17.48 -8.76
C PRO A 3 -23.45 17.07 -7.35
N ARG A 4 -22.70 15.96 -7.23
CA ARG A 4 -22.04 15.54 -5.99
C ARG A 4 -20.85 16.45 -5.74
N ARG A 5 -21.02 17.42 -4.85
CA ARG A 5 -19.91 18.19 -4.25
C ARG A 5 -19.04 17.23 -3.43
N LEU A 6 -17.81 17.03 -3.89
CA LEU A 6 -16.71 16.39 -3.16
C LEU A 6 -16.33 17.30 -2.00
N PHE A 7 -16.66 16.90 -0.76
CA PHE A 7 -16.17 17.59 0.43
C PHE A 7 -14.81 16.98 0.78
N LEU A 8 -13.72 17.73 0.52
CA LEU A 8 -12.42 17.49 1.13
C LEU A 8 -12.60 17.71 2.65
N ALA A 9 -12.66 16.63 3.43
CA ALA A 9 -12.55 16.71 4.88
C ALA A 9 -11.09 16.46 5.25
N GLY A 10 -10.45 17.49 5.81
CA GLY A 10 -9.10 17.41 6.35
C GLY A 10 -8.98 16.31 7.39
N ALA A 11 -7.75 15.81 7.54
CA ALA A 11 -7.33 14.83 8.53
C ALA A 11 -7.85 15.21 9.93
N ALA A 12 -9.01 14.65 10.30
CA ALA A 12 -9.53 14.67 11.64
C ALA A 12 -9.55 13.22 12.12
N ALA A 13 -8.78 12.96 13.17
CA ALA A 13 -8.74 11.69 13.88
C ALA A 13 -10.18 11.19 14.14
N LEU A 14 -10.58 10.12 13.45
CA LEU A 14 -11.81 9.42 13.76
C LEU A 14 -11.55 8.51 14.97
N PRO A 15 -12.38 8.59 16.03
CA PRO A 15 -12.20 7.79 17.23
C PRO A 15 -12.43 6.31 16.93
N LEU A 16 -11.50 5.50 17.45
CA LEU A 16 -11.35 4.06 17.30
C LEU A 16 -12.45 3.27 18.04
N ALA A 17 -13.72 3.47 17.67
CA ALA A 17 -14.82 2.71 18.24
C ALA A 17 -15.69 2.11 17.14
N GLY A 18 -15.49 0.81 16.87
CA GLY A 18 -16.52 -0.04 16.31
C GLY A 18 -16.60 -0.13 14.79
N ILE A 19 -15.47 -0.37 14.09
CA ILE A 19 -15.54 -0.80 12.70
C ILE A 19 -15.49 -2.32 12.67
N ALA A 20 -16.64 -2.92 12.38
CA ALA A 20 -16.76 -4.35 12.14
C ALA A 20 -15.78 -4.80 11.04
N ALA A 21 -15.37 -6.06 11.13
CA ALA A 21 -14.41 -6.72 10.25
C ALA A 21 -14.87 -7.01 8.79
N PRO A 22 -15.81 -6.29 8.14
CA PRO A 22 -15.90 -6.32 6.68
C PRO A 22 -15.57 -4.99 5.96
N ALA A 23 -14.98 -3.98 6.61
CA ALA A 23 -14.65 -2.70 5.96
C ALA A 23 -13.43 -2.71 5.01
N LEU A 24 -13.05 -3.89 4.50
CA LEU A 24 -12.19 -4.05 3.31
C LEU A 24 -12.93 -3.66 2.01
N SER A 25 -13.82 -2.66 2.05
CA SER A 25 -14.20 -1.91 0.86
C SER A 25 -13.14 -0.83 0.65
N ALA A 26 -11.94 -1.30 0.27
CA ALA A 26 -11.10 -0.88 -0.84
C ALA A 26 -11.16 0.53 -1.48
N SER A 27 -12.11 1.41 -1.20
CA SER A 27 -12.23 2.71 -1.87
C SER A 27 -13.02 3.68 -1.00
N ALA A 28 -12.33 4.57 -0.29
CA ALA A 28 -12.91 5.88 -0.01
C ALA A 28 -11.89 7.00 0.25
N LEU A 29 -10.72 6.74 0.87
CA LEU A 29 -9.92 7.87 1.39
C LEU A 29 -8.39 7.70 1.34
N GLY A 30 -7.85 6.86 0.46
CA GLY A 30 -6.39 6.78 0.26
C GLY A 30 -5.63 6.14 1.42
N CYS A 31 -6.29 5.33 2.24
CA CYS A 31 -5.66 4.55 3.31
C CYS A 31 -6.33 3.18 3.50
N VAL A 32 -5.53 2.18 3.90
CA VAL A 32 -5.98 0.84 4.29
C VAL A 32 -5.74 0.68 5.79
N ALA A 33 -6.78 0.26 6.52
CA ALA A 33 -6.66 -0.11 7.92
C ALA A 33 -6.13 -1.56 8.02
N LEU A 34 -4.90 -1.72 8.46
CA LEU A 34 -4.25 -3.02 8.69
C LEU A 34 -3.90 -3.13 10.17
N ASN A 35 -4.43 -4.14 10.86
CA ASN A 35 -4.10 -4.46 12.26
C ASN A 35 -4.04 -3.21 13.17
N ASP A 36 -5.12 -2.42 13.19
CA ASP A 36 -5.27 -1.19 13.98
C ASP A 36 -4.42 0.02 13.52
N ARG A 37 -3.65 -0.12 12.44
CA ARG A 37 -2.88 0.97 11.82
C ARG A 37 -3.54 1.45 10.52
N ILE A 38 -3.68 2.76 10.37
CA ILE A 38 -4.05 3.41 9.11
C ILE A 38 -2.77 3.58 8.29
N VAL A 39 -2.67 2.95 7.12
CA VAL A 39 -1.51 3.04 6.23
C VAL A 39 -1.92 3.70 4.91
N SER A 40 -1.14 4.66 4.40
CA SER A 40 -1.47 5.44 3.18
C SER A 40 -1.33 4.61 1.90
N ASP A 41 -2.23 4.78 0.93
CA ASP A 41 -2.18 4.13 -0.41
C ASP A 41 -0.93 4.54 -1.21
N ASP A 42 -0.28 5.63 -0.82
CA ASP A 42 0.99 6.07 -1.40
C ASP A 42 2.18 5.15 -1.02
N ASN A 43 1.95 4.16 -0.16
CA ASN A 43 2.96 3.17 0.21
C ASN A 43 3.06 2.09 -0.90
N PRO A 44 4.22 1.92 -1.54
CA PRO A 44 4.37 0.99 -2.66
C PRO A 44 4.12 -0.48 -2.26
N ALA A 45 4.49 -0.88 -1.05
CA ALA A 45 4.25 -2.26 -0.59
C ALA A 45 2.74 -2.56 -0.53
N LEU A 46 1.92 -1.60 -0.10
CA LEU A 46 0.46 -1.75 -0.12
C LEU A 46 -0.09 -1.87 -1.53
N ARG A 47 0.37 -1.03 -2.45
CA ARG A 47 -0.04 -1.06 -3.86
C ARG A 47 0.29 -2.41 -4.52
N VAL A 48 1.45 -2.97 -4.21
CA VAL A 48 1.85 -4.32 -4.64
C VAL A 48 0.87 -5.37 -4.12
N ALA A 49 0.61 -5.40 -2.81
CA ALA A 49 -0.33 -6.36 -2.23
C ALA A 49 -1.74 -6.20 -2.82
N ARG A 50 -2.19 -4.96 -3.02
CA ARG A 50 -3.50 -4.68 -3.62
C ARG A 50 -3.58 -5.18 -5.06
N LEU A 51 -2.53 -4.97 -5.83
CA LEU A 51 -2.44 -5.46 -7.21
C LEU A 51 -2.49 -6.99 -7.26
N LEU A 52 -1.76 -7.67 -6.38
CA LEU A 52 -1.79 -9.14 -6.25
C LEU A 52 -3.20 -9.66 -5.95
N ILE A 53 -3.94 -8.99 -5.06
CA ILE A 53 -5.32 -9.38 -4.74
C ILE A 53 -6.25 -9.10 -5.94
N ASP A 54 -6.27 -7.87 -6.42
CA ASP A 54 -7.29 -7.40 -7.38
C ASP A 54 -7.07 -7.96 -8.79
N ARG A 55 -5.81 -8.12 -9.21
CA ARG A 55 -5.47 -8.48 -10.60
C ARG A 55 -4.90 -9.88 -10.74
N PHE A 56 -4.30 -10.43 -9.70
CA PHE A 56 -3.77 -11.81 -9.70
C PHE A 56 -4.62 -12.79 -8.90
N GLY A 57 -5.69 -12.32 -8.23
CA GLY A 57 -6.63 -13.19 -7.50
C GLY A 57 -6.02 -13.82 -6.24
N VAL A 58 -4.97 -13.23 -5.69
CA VAL A 58 -4.30 -13.72 -4.47
C VAL A 58 -5.18 -13.46 -3.26
N ASP A 59 -5.45 -14.48 -2.46
CA ASP A 59 -6.11 -14.30 -1.16
C ASP A 59 -5.18 -13.55 -0.21
N PHE A 60 -5.64 -12.40 0.32
CA PHE A 60 -4.81 -11.57 1.20
C PHE A 60 -4.31 -12.33 2.45
N ARG A 61 -5.13 -13.22 3.03
CA ARG A 61 -4.79 -13.87 4.29
C ARG A 61 -3.93 -15.12 4.12
N ARG A 62 -4.15 -15.84 3.03
CA ARG A 62 -3.56 -17.16 2.77
C ARG A 62 -2.45 -17.10 1.75
N GLY A 63 -2.56 -16.19 0.77
CA GLY A 63 -1.65 -16.07 -0.35
C GLY A 63 -0.56 -15.02 -0.17
N ILE A 64 -0.62 -14.18 0.86
CA ILE A 64 0.46 -13.25 1.22
C ILE A 64 1.02 -13.65 2.58
N ASP A 65 2.35 -13.61 2.69
CA ASP A 65 3.03 -13.72 3.97
C ASP A 65 2.98 -12.38 4.72
N PHE A 66 2.27 -12.34 5.85
CA PHE A 66 2.03 -11.09 6.58
C PHE A 66 3.28 -10.50 7.21
N GLU A 67 4.23 -11.33 7.64
CA GLU A 67 5.44 -10.87 8.33
C GLU A 67 6.35 -10.10 7.37
N SER A 68 6.63 -10.68 6.20
CA SER A 68 7.37 -10.01 5.13
C SER A 68 6.63 -8.77 4.64
N PHE A 69 5.32 -8.85 4.47
CA PHE A 69 4.50 -7.72 4.04
C PHE A 69 4.53 -6.54 5.02
N ILE A 70 4.36 -6.78 6.32
CA ILE A 70 4.47 -5.73 7.35
C ILE A 70 5.87 -5.13 7.35
N SER A 71 6.90 -5.97 7.27
CA SER A 71 8.29 -5.52 7.18
C SER A 71 8.53 -4.60 5.97
N ALA A 72 7.94 -4.92 4.81
CA ALA A 72 8.04 -4.10 3.61
C ALA A 72 7.30 -2.75 3.73
N ILE A 73 6.14 -2.72 4.42
CA ILE A 73 5.41 -1.48 4.71
C ILE A 73 6.27 -0.58 5.60
N GLU A 74 6.79 -1.12 6.70
CA GLU A 74 7.59 -0.37 7.67
C GLU A 74 8.90 0.13 7.06
N ALA A 75 9.55 -0.70 6.24
CA ALA A 75 10.71 -0.31 5.46
C ALA A 75 10.45 0.86 4.51
N SER A 76 9.27 0.89 3.87
CA SER A 76 8.86 1.96 2.97
C SER A 76 8.52 3.24 3.72
N ASP A 77 7.88 3.12 4.89
CA ASP A 77 7.56 4.25 5.79
C ASP A 77 8.76 4.72 6.64
N GLN A 78 9.93 4.06 6.55
CA GLN A 78 11.09 4.41 7.37
C GLN A 78 11.50 5.88 7.11
N PRO A 79 11.65 6.71 8.15
CA PRO A 79 12.05 8.10 7.97
C PRO A 79 13.48 8.20 7.46
N VAL A 80 13.68 8.97 6.40
CA VAL A 80 14.96 9.33 5.79
C VAL A 80 15.15 10.84 5.92
N ALA A 81 16.34 11.25 6.36
CA ALA A 81 16.66 12.66 6.53
C ALA A 81 16.88 13.35 5.18
N LEU A 82 16.23 14.49 4.98
CA LEU A 82 16.38 15.32 3.80
C LEU A 82 17.57 16.28 3.94
N ALA A 83 18.30 16.52 2.85
CA ALA A 83 19.45 17.43 2.84
C ALA A 83 19.06 18.88 3.21
N GLY A 84 17.80 19.27 2.98
CA GLY A 84 17.23 20.57 3.38
C GLY A 84 16.68 20.64 4.81
N GLY A 85 16.82 19.57 5.60
CA GLY A 85 16.19 19.42 6.90
C GLY A 85 14.82 18.73 6.83
N GLY A 86 14.42 18.08 7.92
CA GLY A 86 13.20 17.27 8.00
C GLY A 86 13.41 15.80 7.64
N THR A 87 12.33 15.03 7.70
CA THR A 87 12.31 13.60 7.36
C THR A 87 11.18 13.28 6.41
N GLU A 88 11.43 12.45 5.42
CA GLU A 88 10.42 11.88 4.54
C GLU A 88 10.45 10.34 4.60
N PRO A 89 9.34 9.66 4.27
CA PRO A 89 9.35 8.21 4.09
C PRO A 89 10.37 7.79 3.02
N ARG A 90 11.07 6.68 3.26
CA ARG A 90 12.09 6.15 2.33
C ARG A 90 11.52 5.88 0.94
N TYR A 91 10.34 5.28 0.88
CA TYR A 91 9.66 4.98 -0.38
C TYR A 91 8.22 5.48 -0.32
N ARG A 92 7.89 6.40 -1.21
CA ARG A 92 6.53 6.91 -1.38
C ARG A 92 6.22 7.10 -2.85
N ILE A 93 5.04 6.66 -3.25
CA ILE A 93 4.50 6.91 -4.59
C ILE A 93 3.99 8.34 -4.61
N HIS A 94 4.43 9.11 -5.60
CA HIS A 94 3.96 10.47 -5.83
C HIS A 94 3.31 10.53 -7.22
N GLY A 95 2.04 10.92 -7.24
CA GLY A 95 1.27 11.09 -8.47
C GLY A 95 0.58 9.81 -8.95
N ASP A 96 -0.05 9.91 -10.12
CA ASP A 96 -0.76 8.80 -10.74
C ASP A 96 0.20 7.87 -11.47
N LEU A 97 0.00 6.57 -11.27
CA LEU A 97 0.65 5.56 -12.08
C LEU A 97 0.08 5.60 -13.51
N PRO A 98 0.92 5.45 -14.54
CA PRO A 98 0.43 5.36 -15.92
C PRO A 98 -0.50 4.14 -16.06
N ALA A 99 -1.45 4.22 -16.99
CA ALA A 99 -2.26 3.05 -17.33
C ALA A 99 -1.34 1.96 -17.91
N PHE A 100 -1.04 0.94 -17.12
CA PHE A 100 -0.21 -0.18 -17.56
C PHE A 100 -1.03 -1.11 -18.46
N GLU A 101 -0.39 -1.56 -19.54
CA GLU A 101 -0.99 -2.50 -20.48
C GLU A 101 -1.17 -3.88 -19.86
N THR A 102 -0.24 -4.31 -18.99
CA THR A 102 -0.35 -5.55 -18.23
C THR A 102 -0.19 -5.31 -16.73
N PRO A 103 -0.90 -6.09 -15.88
CA PRO A 103 -0.72 -6.01 -14.41
C PRO A 103 0.68 -6.47 -13.97
N LEU A 104 1.41 -7.21 -14.81
CA LEU A 104 2.78 -7.58 -14.53
C LEU A 104 3.72 -6.37 -14.65
N ASP A 105 3.52 -5.52 -15.65
CA ASP A 105 4.31 -4.29 -15.80
C ASP A 105 4.06 -3.31 -14.64
N GLU A 106 2.79 -3.21 -14.19
CA GLU A 106 2.45 -2.44 -12.99
C GLU A 106 3.17 -3.00 -11.76
N LEU A 107 3.16 -4.33 -11.59
CA LEU A 107 3.87 -4.99 -10.48
C LEU A 107 5.36 -4.69 -10.53
N THR A 108 6.00 -4.85 -11.69
CA THR A 108 7.43 -4.58 -11.86
C THR A 108 7.77 -3.11 -11.58
N ALA A 109 6.95 -2.17 -12.03
CA ALA A 109 7.15 -0.75 -11.77
C ALA A 109 7.05 -0.42 -10.27
N LEU A 110 6.05 -0.97 -9.58
CA LEU A 110 5.88 -0.80 -8.14
C LEU A 110 7.03 -1.42 -7.34
N LEU A 111 7.49 -2.62 -7.71
CA LEU A 111 8.65 -3.25 -7.11
C LEU A 111 9.92 -2.42 -7.35
N GLY A 112 10.10 -1.89 -8.55
CA GLY A 112 11.20 -0.99 -8.89
C GLY A 112 11.19 0.29 -8.05
N ALA A 113 10.02 0.87 -7.80
CA ALA A 113 9.86 2.10 -7.01
C ALA A 113 10.31 1.92 -5.54
N MET A 114 10.12 0.73 -4.96
CA MET A 114 10.59 0.41 -3.60
C MET A 114 11.92 -0.34 -3.58
N GLN A 115 12.60 -0.46 -4.73
CA GLN A 115 13.79 -1.29 -4.94
C GLN A 115 13.62 -2.72 -4.37
N GLY A 116 12.39 -3.22 -4.41
CA GLY A 116 11.97 -4.42 -3.71
C GLY A 116 11.76 -5.61 -4.63
N THR A 117 11.32 -6.70 -4.02
CA THR A 117 10.97 -7.95 -4.70
C THR A 117 9.64 -8.49 -4.20
N ALA A 118 8.93 -9.19 -5.08
CA ALA A 118 7.82 -10.06 -4.71
C ALA A 118 8.13 -11.46 -5.24
N THR A 119 8.27 -12.43 -4.33
CA THR A 119 8.64 -13.80 -4.66
C THR A 119 7.57 -14.76 -4.20
N PHE A 120 7.15 -15.68 -5.07
CA PHE A 120 6.24 -16.76 -4.71
C PHE A 120 7.03 -18.02 -4.37
N ASN A 121 6.84 -18.59 -3.19
CA ASN A 121 7.58 -19.79 -2.74
C ASN A 121 6.85 -21.12 -3.02
N GLY A 122 5.71 -21.09 -3.71
CA GLY A 122 4.85 -22.26 -3.93
C GLY A 122 3.56 -22.25 -3.09
N GLU A 123 3.54 -21.48 -2.00
CA GLU A 123 2.35 -21.33 -1.14
C GLU A 123 1.94 -19.87 -0.96
N ARG A 124 2.91 -18.98 -0.72
CA ARG A 124 2.67 -17.57 -0.40
C ARG A 124 3.59 -16.65 -1.19
N TRP A 125 3.09 -15.44 -1.39
CA TRP A 125 3.84 -14.29 -1.86
C TRP A 125 4.56 -13.62 -0.69
N PHE A 126 5.87 -13.48 -0.85
CA PHE A 126 6.75 -12.74 0.04
C PHE A 126 7.07 -11.41 -0.61
N ILE A 127 6.81 -10.32 0.08
CA ILE A 127 7.06 -8.96 -0.40
C ILE A 127 8.19 -8.39 0.45
N ALA A 128 9.24 -7.89 -0.18
CA ALA A 128 10.36 -7.26 0.50
C ALA A 128 10.68 -5.92 -0.17
N ALA A 129 10.86 -4.86 0.62
CA ALA A 129 11.39 -3.59 0.15
C ALA A 129 12.92 -3.64 0.09
N GLY A 130 13.53 -2.83 -0.77
CA GLY A 130 14.98 -2.70 -0.87
C GLY A 130 15.55 -1.98 0.34
N VAL A 131 15.87 -2.73 1.40
CA VAL A 131 16.56 -2.19 2.57
C VAL A 131 17.91 -2.87 2.65
N ALA A 132 18.98 -2.10 2.38
CA ALA A 132 20.36 -2.50 2.60
C ALA A 132 20.77 -2.22 4.05
#